data_AF-A0A9W7DMQ6-F1
#
_entry.id   AF-A0A9W7DMQ6-F1
#
_cell.length_a   1.000
_cell.length_b   1.000
_cell.length_c   1.000
_cell.angle_alpha   90.00
_cell.angle_beta   90.00
_cell.angle_gamma   90.00
#
_symmetry.space_group_name_H-M   'P 1'
#
loop_
_entity.id
_entity.type
_entity.pdbx_description
1 polymer ?
#
loop_
_entity_poly.entity_id
_entity_poly.type
_entity_poly.pdbx_seq_one_letter_code
_entity_poly.pdbx_strand_id
1 'polypeptide(L)'
;MFSRVTSTLLRRSSALRTLSTPTVSSKTVSLTFIDSMGSRLTVPALHGQNLYEVATNNKIDLGPNPSVGGVVEKAHSERWTEDLFGVGSNTGFDHVIIPSPYHPFLPPRSEDELSNLQAVWDEEEIGAGSRLASSIVVNGEMNGMTVFVPDGVPDDCP
;
A
#
# COMPACT_ATOMS: atom_id res chain seq x y z
N MET A 1 -29.33 -30.93 -64.44
CA MET A 1 -28.41 -30.03 -63.71
C MET A 1 -29.21 -29.28 -62.66
N PHE A 2 -29.21 -29.72 -61.39
CA PHE A 2 -29.79 -28.94 -60.29
C PHE A 2 -28.85 -29.04 -59.08
N SER A 3 -28.23 -27.91 -58.74
CA SER A 3 -27.28 -27.75 -57.64
C SER A 3 -28.03 -27.39 -56.36
N ARG A 4 -27.78 -28.11 -55.26
CA ARG A 4 -28.34 -27.83 -53.94
C ARG A 4 -27.41 -26.89 -53.19
N VAL A 5 -27.92 -25.71 -52.82
CA VAL A 5 -27.25 -24.75 -51.93
C VAL A 5 -27.70 -25.03 -50.51
N THR A 6 -26.80 -25.47 -49.64
CA THR A 6 -27.02 -25.63 -48.20
C THR A 6 -26.62 -24.35 -47.47
N SER A 7 -27.62 -23.64 -46.94
CA SER A 7 -27.46 -22.46 -46.08
C SER A 7 -27.11 -22.88 -44.65
N THR A 8 -25.87 -22.64 -44.22
CA THR A 8 -25.41 -22.87 -42.84
C THR A 8 -25.76 -21.65 -41.98
N LEU A 9 -26.71 -21.81 -41.06
CA LEU A 9 -27.08 -20.81 -40.06
C LEU A 9 -25.99 -20.69 -38.98
N LEU A 10 -25.29 -19.55 -38.95
CA LEU A 10 -24.31 -19.22 -37.91
C LEU A 10 -25.04 -18.67 -36.67
N ARG A 11 -25.16 -19.50 -35.62
CA ARG A 11 -25.77 -19.12 -34.34
C ARG A 11 -24.78 -18.25 -33.55
N ARG A 12 -25.04 -16.95 -33.43
CA ARG A 12 -24.29 -16.05 -32.54
C ARG A 12 -24.62 -16.38 -31.08
N SER A 13 -23.68 -16.98 -30.37
CA SER A 13 -23.74 -17.16 -28.92
C SER A 13 -23.40 -15.82 -28.25
N SER A 14 -24.40 -15.14 -27.69
CA SER A 14 -24.17 -14.00 -26.81
C SER A 14 -23.67 -14.52 -25.46
N ALA A 15 -22.44 -14.16 -25.08
CA ALA A 15 -21.89 -14.49 -23.78
C ALA A 15 -22.55 -13.62 -22.71
N LEU A 16 -23.34 -14.25 -21.83
CA LEU A 16 -23.85 -13.62 -20.61
C LEU A 16 -22.67 -13.33 -19.69
N ARG A 17 -22.39 -12.04 -19.45
CA ARG A 17 -21.41 -11.58 -18.46
C ARG A 17 -22.05 -11.75 -17.08
N THR A 18 -21.77 -12.86 -16.40
CA THR A 18 -22.17 -13.08 -15.01
C THR A 18 -21.49 -12.04 -14.13
N LEU A 19 -22.23 -11.04 -13.68
CA LEU A 19 -21.79 -10.09 -12.66
C LEU A 19 -21.91 -10.79 -11.31
N SER A 20 -20.83 -11.44 -10.86
CA SER A 20 -20.74 -11.96 -9.50
C SER A 20 -20.79 -10.80 -8.50
N THR A 21 -21.65 -10.90 -7.48
CA THR A 21 -21.67 -9.96 -6.36
C THR A 21 -20.27 -9.86 -5.74
N PRO A 22 -19.66 -8.66 -5.64
CA PRO A 22 -18.33 -8.53 -5.06
C PRO A 22 -18.39 -8.90 -3.58
N THR A 23 -17.76 -10.00 -3.21
CA THR A 23 -17.57 -10.41 -1.82
C THR A 23 -16.36 -9.66 -1.24
N VAL A 24 -16.43 -9.29 0.05
CA VAL A 24 -15.35 -8.55 0.74
C VAL A 24 -14.01 -9.27 0.66
N SER A 25 -14.03 -10.61 0.64
CA SER A 25 -12.83 -11.45 0.44
C SER A 25 -12.06 -11.17 -0.85
N SER A 26 -12.69 -10.58 -1.87
CA SER A 26 -12.02 -10.22 -3.13
C SER A 26 -11.23 -8.90 -3.05
N LYS A 27 -11.39 -8.13 -1.96
CA LYS A 27 -10.77 -6.83 -1.72
C LYS A 27 -9.90 -6.78 -0.45
N THR A 28 -9.63 -7.95 0.13
CA THR A 28 -8.80 -8.11 1.32
C THR A 28 -7.43 -8.66 0.95
N VAL A 29 -6.39 -8.10 1.55
CA VAL A 29 -4.98 -8.42 1.36
C VAL A 29 -4.45 -8.88 2.71
N SER A 30 -3.71 -9.98 2.74
CA SER A 30 -3.03 -10.43 3.95
C SER A 30 -1.68 -9.74 4.07
N LEU A 31 -1.46 -9.00 5.15
CA LEU A 31 -0.19 -8.36 5.48
C LEU A 31 0.37 -8.99 6.75
N THR A 32 1.68 -9.18 6.82
CA THR A 32 2.36 -9.71 8.01
C THR A 32 3.28 -8.64 8.59
N PHE A 33 3.03 -8.22 9.82
CA PHE A 33 3.92 -7.33 10.55
C PHE A 33 4.93 -8.15 11.35
N ILE A 34 6.19 -7.75 11.29
CA ILE A 34 7.28 -8.33 12.07
C ILE A 34 7.83 -7.25 12.98
N ASP A 35 7.72 -7.47 14.27
CA ASP A 35 8.23 -6.57 15.30
C ASP A 35 9.76 -6.71 15.47
N SER A 36 10.40 -5.77 16.15
CA SER A 36 11.84 -5.80 16.50
C SER A 36 12.20 -7.06 17.30
N MET A 37 11.24 -7.56 18.10
CA MET A 37 11.35 -8.81 18.87
C MET A 37 11.16 -10.08 18.01
N GLY A 38 10.89 -9.94 16.70
CA GLY A 38 10.67 -11.03 15.77
C GLY A 38 9.27 -11.65 15.84
N SER A 39 8.36 -11.08 16.62
CA SER A 39 6.96 -11.49 16.65
C SER A 39 6.30 -11.21 15.31
N ARG A 40 5.50 -12.17 14.80
CA ARG A 40 4.84 -12.06 13.49
C ARG A 40 3.34 -12.03 13.66
N LEU A 41 2.69 -10.97 13.17
CA LEU A 41 1.24 -10.84 13.19
C LEU A 41 0.71 -10.67 11.77
N THR A 42 -0.07 -11.65 11.30
CA THR A 42 -0.74 -11.58 10.01
C THR A 42 -2.14 -11.00 10.16
N VAL A 43 -2.41 -9.91 9.46
CA VAL A 43 -3.65 -9.15 9.54
C VAL A 43 -4.28 -8.97 8.16
N PRO A 44 -5.62 -8.98 8.06
CA PRO A 44 -6.30 -8.60 6.83
C PRO A 44 -6.38 -7.08 6.70
N ALA A 45 -6.01 -6.56 5.53
CA ALA A 45 -6.12 -5.15 5.14
C ALA A 45 -7.09 -5.00 3.97
N LEU A 46 -7.80 -3.89 3.88
CA LEU A 46 -8.63 -3.56 2.72
C LEU A 46 -7.82 -2.77 1.69
N HIS A 47 -8.13 -2.97 0.40
CA HIS A 47 -7.57 -2.13 -0.66
C HIS A 47 -7.93 -0.66 -0.43
N GLY A 48 -6.94 0.22 -0.52
CA GLY A 48 -7.12 1.66 -0.33
C GLY A 48 -6.95 2.15 1.11
N GLN A 49 -6.77 1.26 2.09
CA GLN A 49 -6.40 1.67 3.46
C GLN A 49 -4.91 2.01 3.54
N ASN A 50 -4.58 2.92 4.45
CA ASN A 50 -3.18 3.22 4.77
C ASN A 50 -2.59 2.13 5.66
N LEU A 51 -1.30 1.85 5.50
CA LEU A 51 -0.58 0.84 6.29
C LEU A 51 -0.63 1.16 7.80
N TYR A 52 -0.56 2.44 8.17
CA TYR A 52 -0.73 2.89 9.55
C TYR A 52 -2.09 2.53 10.13
N GLU A 53 -3.18 2.80 9.40
CA GLU A 53 -4.54 2.47 9.87
C GLU A 53 -4.72 0.96 10.08
N VAL A 54 -4.13 0.15 9.20
CA VAL A 54 -4.13 -1.31 9.35
C VAL A 54 -3.41 -1.72 10.63
N ALA A 55 -2.24 -1.14 10.92
CA ALA A 55 -1.50 -1.42 12.14
C ALA A 55 -2.27 -1.01 13.40
N THR A 56 -2.80 0.22 13.44
CA THR A 56 -3.60 0.74 14.57
C THR A 56 -4.85 -0.10 14.83
N ASN A 57 -5.57 -0.49 13.78
CA ASN A 57 -6.78 -1.33 13.91
C ASN A 57 -6.47 -2.70 14.50
N ASN A 58 -5.25 -3.21 14.30
CA ASN A 58 -4.79 -4.49 14.82
C ASN A 58 -3.92 -4.34 16.09
N LYS A 59 -3.87 -3.15 16.70
CA LYS A 59 -3.12 -2.84 17.92
C LYS A 59 -1.60 -3.08 17.80
N ILE A 60 -1.06 -2.89 16.59
CA ILE A 60 0.37 -2.80 16.37
C ILE A 60 0.75 -1.33 16.59
N ASP A 61 1.70 -1.10 17.49
CA ASP A 61 2.21 0.22 17.77
C ASP A 61 3.24 0.61 16.70
N LEU A 62 3.01 1.72 16.03
CA LEU A 62 3.93 2.34 15.06
C LEU A 62 4.30 3.76 15.51
N GLY A 63 4.15 4.06 16.80
CA GLY A 63 4.44 5.37 17.37
C GLY A 63 3.18 6.22 17.65
N PRO A 64 3.37 7.35 18.34
CA PRO A 64 2.29 8.10 18.97
C PRO A 64 1.42 8.89 17.98
N ASN A 65 1.98 9.32 16.85
CA ASN A 65 1.31 10.20 15.89
C ASN A 65 1.52 9.74 14.45
N PRO A 66 0.44 9.48 13.69
CA PRO A 66 0.56 9.16 12.29
C PRO A 66 1.01 10.36 11.47
N SER A 67 1.80 10.10 10.44
CA SER A 67 2.16 11.11 9.45
C SER A 67 1.07 11.31 8.39
N VAL A 68 -0.18 11.46 8.83
CA VAL A 68 -1.28 11.78 7.90
C VAL A 68 -1.12 13.24 7.48
N GLY A 69 -0.88 13.47 6.20
CA GLY A 69 -1.16 14.75 5.59
C GLY A 69 -1.77 14.60 4.21
N GLY A 70 -2.20 15.74 3.66
CA GLY A 70 -2.84 15.76 2.36
C GLY A 70 -1.90 15.28 1.26
N VAL A 71 -2.45 14.61 0.26
CA VAL A 71 -1.70 14.22 -0.95
C VAL A 71 -1.12 15.48 -1.59
N VAL A 72 0.21 15.58 -1.66
CA VAL A 72 0.91 16.75 -2.22
C VAL A 72 0.70 16.81 -3.73
N GLU A 73 0.87 15.66 -4.38
CA GLU A 73 0.82 15.52 -5.82
C GLU A 73 0.12 14.21 -6.21
N LYS A 74 -0.60 14.23 -7.33
CA LYS A 74 -1.23 13.05 -7.89
C LYS A 74 -0.83 12.88 -9.33
N ALA A 75 -0.06 11.81 -9.60
CA ALA A 75 0.21 11.39 -10.96
C ALA A 75 -1.06 10.82 -11.61
N HIS A 76 -1.50 11.42 -12.71
CA HIS A 76 -2.62 10.93 -13.50
C HIS A 76 -2.14 10.17 -14.75
N SER A 77 -0.96 10.49 -15.25
CA SER A 77 -0.27 9.76 -16.32
C SER A 77 1.24 9.93 -16.20
N GLU A 78 2.03 9.18 -16.99
CA GLU A 78 3.50 9.31 -17.04
C GLU A 78 3.98 10.74 -17.35
N ARG A 79 3.14 11.57 -17.98
CA ARG A 79 3.49 12.91 -18.43
C ARG A 79 2.75 14.02 -17.66
N TRP A 80 1.76 13.67 -16.85
CA TRP A 80 0.92 14.65 -16.16
C TRP A 80 0.71 14.27 -14.70
N THR A 81 1.23 15.13 -13.84
CA THR A 81 1.06 15.12 -12.39
C THR A 81 0.34 16.41 -12.02
N GLU A 82 -0.67 16.29 -11.17
CA GLU A 82 -1.44 17.41 -10.62
C GLU A 82 -0.94 17.73 -9.21
N ASP A 83 -0.59 18.99 -8.98
CA ASP A 83 -0.26 19.50 -7.64
C ASP A 83 -1.56 19.71 -6.87
N LEU A 84 -1.75 18.94 -5.81
CA LEU A 84 -2.96 18.95 -4.99
C LEU A 84 -2.81 19.84 -3.73
N PHE A 85 -1.67 20.52 -3.59
CA PHE A 85 -1.35 21.42 -2.49
C PHE A 85 -1.57 20.80 -1.10
N GLY A 86 -1.45 19.46 -1.01
CA GLY A 86 -1.41 18.77 0.26
C GLY A 86 -0.14 19.09 1.03
N VAL A 87 -0.20 18.94 2.36
CA VAL A 87 0.93 19.22 3.25
C VAL A 87 1.97 18.09 3.22
N GLY A 88 1.60 16.89 2.74
CA GLY A 88 2.50 15.74 2.73
C GLY A 88 2.68 15.12 4.10
N SER A 89 3.73 14.32 4.26
CA SER A 89 4.09 13.72 5.54
C SER A 89 4.43 14.84 6.55
N ASN A 90 3.91 14.77 7.77
CA ASN A 90 4.13 15.75 8.83
C ASN A 90 5.02 15.23 9.98
N THR A 91 5.14 13.91 10.14
CA THR A 91 5.91 13.26 11.20
C THR A 91 6.74 12.09 10.67
N GLY A 92 7.78 11.70 11.41
CA GLY A 92 8.66 10.57 11.07
C GLY A 92 8.43 9.31 11.90
N PHE A 93 7.50 9.32 12.85
CA PHE A 93 7.36 8.26 13.86
C PHE A 93 6.89 6.92 13.29
N ASP A 94 6.07 6.93 12.24
CA ASP A 94 5.46 5.74 11.64
C ASP A 94 6.37 5.02 10.64
N HIS A 95 7.66 4.91 10.99
CA HIS A 95 8.67 4.27 10.18
C HIS A 95 8.43 2.75 10.10
N VAL A 96 8.46 2.24 8.88
CA VAL A 96 8.41 0.81 8.56
C VAL A 96 9.43 0.48 7.48
N ILE A 97 9.89 -0.77 7.47
CA ILE A 97 10.83 -1.27 6.46
C ILE A 97 10.09 -2.27 5.56
N ILE A 98 10.03 -1.92 4.27
CA ILE A 98 9.39 -2.72 3.24
C ILE A 98 10.45 -3.54 2.49
N PRO A 99 10.24 -4.86 2.29
CA PRO A 99 11.18 -5.69 1.56
C PRO A 99 11.21 -5.34 0.07
N SER A 100 12.41 -5.48 -0.51
CA SER A 100 12.71 -5.10 -1.90
C SER A 100 11.72 -5.57 -2.98
N PRO A 101 11.13 -6.79 -2.92
CA PRO A 101 10.18 -7.24 -3.93
C PRO A 101 8.95 -6.34 -4.11
N TYR A 102 8.58 -5.57 -3.09
CA TYR A 102 7.39 -4.72 -3.13
C TYR A 102 7.69 -3.26 -3.46
N HIS A 103 8.97 -2.86 -3.54
CA HIS A 103 9.38 -1.49 -3.87
C HIS A 103 8.75 -0.95 -5.17
N PRO A 104 8.60 -1.73 -6.26
CA PRO A 104 7.96 -1.24 -7.49
C PRO A 104 6.47 -0.87 -7.34
N PHE A 105 5.80 -1.37 -6.30
CA PHE A 105 4.38 -1.13 -6.05
C PHE A 105 4.13 0.01 -5.06
N LEU A 106 5.18 0.54 -4.46
CA LEU A 106 5.08 1.67 -3.54
C LEU A 106 5.05 2.98 -4.34
N PRO A 107 4.36 4.02 -3.84
CA PRO A 107 4.51 5.35 -4.39
C PRO A 107 5.97 5.81 -4.25
N PRO A 108 6.47 6.71 -5.12
CA PRO A 108 7.77 7.34 -4.93
C PRO A 108 7.91 7.93 -3.53
N ARG A 109 9.12 7.90 -2.96
CA ARG A 109 9.40 8.57 -1.68
C ARG A 109 9.44 10.08 -1.92
N SER A 110 8.69 10.86 -1.15
CA SER A 110 8.75 12.33 -1.21
C SER A 110 9.96 12.87 -0.43
N GLU A 111 10.38 14.09 -0.73
CA GLU A 111 11.46 14.77 0.00
C GLU A 111 11.08 15.02 1.47
N ASP A 112 9.81 15.38 1.72
CA ASP A 112 9.26 15.57 3.07
C ASP A 112 9.28 14.26 3.86
N GLU A 113 8.93 13.13 3.23
CA GLU A 113 8.99 11.81 3.86
C GLU A 113 10.41 11.48 4.33
N LEU A 114 11.41 11.73 3.49
CA LEU A 114 12.81 11.50 3.84
C LEU A 114 13.30 12.44 4.94
N SER A 115 12.95 13.72 4.85
CA SER A 115 13.33 14.73 5.83
C SER A 115 12.76 14.43 7.21
N ASN A 116 11.49 13.99 7.27
CA ASN A 116 10.83 13.61 8.51
C ASN A 116 11.41 12.32 9.11
N LEU A 117 11.75 11.33 8.28
CA LEU A 117 12.45 10.13 8.76
C LEU A 117 13.79 10.50 9.40
N GLN A 118 14.60 11.32 8.73
CA GLN A 118 15.91 11.77 9.23
C GLN A 118 15.83 12.67 10.47
N ALA A 119 14.68 13.31 10.72
CA ALA A 119 14.49 14.14 11.90
C ALA A 119 14.23 13.32 13.18
N VAL A 120 13.76 12.07 13.03
CA VAL A 120 13.32 11.23 14.16
C VAL A 120 14.22 10.00 14.32
N TRP A 121 14.75 9.46 13.23
CA TRP A 121 15.50 8.21 13.18
C TRP A 121 16.95 8.44 12.75
N ASP A 122 17.85 7.62 13.28
CA ASP A 122 19.27 7.68 12.92
C ASP A 122 19.51 7.18 11.49
N GLU A 123 20.52 7.73 10.81
CA GLU A 123 20.85 7.38 9.42
C GLU A 123 21.14 5.87 9.23
N GLU A 124 21.62 5.19 10.28
CA GLU A 124 21.92 3.75 10.26
C GLU A 124 20.66 2.89 10.22
N GLU A 125 19.53 3.41 10.73
CA GLU A 125 18.23 2.73 10.78
C GLU A 125 17.39 3.01 9.52
N ILE A 126 17.75 4.06 8.77
CA ILE A 126 17.12 4.43 7.50
C ILE A 126 17.74 3.64 6.34
N GLY A 127 17.22 2.44 6.11
CA GLY A 127 17.57 1.61 4.95
C GLY A 127 16.87 2.02 3.64
N ALA A 128 17.25 1.35 2.54
CA ALA A 128 16.61 1.55 1.24
C ALA A 128 15.10 1.24 1.24
N GLY A 129 14.68 0.29 2.09
CA GLY A 129 13.27 -0.08 2.28
C GLY A 129 12.51 0.76 3.30
N SER A 130 13.15 1.72 3.98
CA SER A 130 12.51 2.55 5.00
C SER A 130 11.48 3.49 4.37
N ARG A 131 10.27 3.48 4.90
CA ARG A 131 9.12 4.27 4.45
C ARG A 131 8.24 4.65 5.63
N LEU A 132 7.36 5.62 5.45
CA LEU A 132 6.33 5.95 6.41
C LEU A 132 5.05 5.17 6.11
N ALA A 133 4.50 4.50 7.12
CA ALA A 133 3.34 3.63 7.00
C ALA A 133 2.08 4.38 6.53
N SER A 134 1.92 5.65 6.93
CA SER A 134 0.84 6.54 6.50
C SER A 134 0.91 6.92 5.02
N SER A 135 2.10 6.90 4.41
CA SER A 135 2.29 7.26 3.01
C SER A 135 2.08 6.08 2.05
N ILE A 136 1.88 4.87 2.58
CA ILE A 136 1.66 3.66 1.79
C ILE A 136 0.20 3.26 1.81
N VAL A 137 -0.42 3.28 0.63
CA VAL A 137 -1.77 2.78 0.40
C VAL A 137 -1.73 1.32 -0.02
N VAL A 138 -2.46 0.46 0.69
CA VAL A 138 -2.51 -0.97 0.42
C VAL A 138 -3.22 -1.26 -0.91
N ASN A 139 -2.59 -2.05 -1.76
CA ASN A 139 -3.13 -2.53 -3.03
C ASN A 139 -3.17 -4.07 -3.08
N GLY A 140 -3.80 -4.64 -4.11
CA GLY A 140 -3.93 -6.09 -4.26
C GLY A 140 -2.60 -6.83 -4.53
N GLU A 141 -1.60 -6.14 -5.07
CA GLU A 141 -0.27 -6.69 -5.36
C GLU A 141 0.57 -6.88 -4.09
N MET A 142 0.19 -6.22 -2.99
CA MET A 142 0.83 -6.35 -1.67
C MET A 142 0.35 -7.58 -0.88
N ASN A 143 -0.34 -8.53 -1.51
CA ASN A 143 -0.86 -9.70 -0.81
C ASN A 143 0.27 -10.66 -0.41
N GLY A 144 0.36 -10.92 0.89
CA GLY A 144 1.47 -11.65 1.50
C GLY A 144 2.69 -10.77 1.81
N MET A 145 2.57 -9.43 1.69
CA MET A 145 3.67 -8.53 2.03
C MET A 145 3.98 -8.61 3.52
N THR A 146 5.28 -8.71 3.80
CA THR A 146 5.81 -8.65 5.16
C THR A 146 6.35 -7.25 5.42
N VAL A 147 5.92 -6.62 6.49
CA VAL A 147 6.32 -5.28 6.90
C VAL A 147 7.12 -5.41 8.19
N PHE A 148 8.34 -4.88 8.20
CA PHE A 148 9.18 -4.89 9.40
C PHE A 148 9.00 -3.58 10.14
N VAL A 149 8.75 -3.68 11.44
CA VAL A 149 8.62 -2.55 12.36
C VAL A 149 9.95 -2.41 13.10
N PRO A 150 10.67 -1.29 12.94
CA PRO A 150 11.89 -1.02 13.69
C PRO A 150 11.57 -0.83 15.17
N ASP A 151 12.58 -0.94 16.02
CA ASP A 151 12.40 -0.69 17.45
C ASP A 151 12.01 0.78 17.66
N GLY A 152 10.97 1.04 18.44
CA GLY A 152 10.46 2.41 18.61
C GLY A 152 11.50 3.34 19.21
N VAL A 153 11.44 4.63 18.86
CA VAL A 153 12.29 5.65 19.49
C VAL A 153 12.06 5.61 21.01
N PRO A 154 13.13 5.60 21.84
CA PRO A 154 12.97 5.58 23.29
C PRO A 154 12.13 6.75 23.80
N ASP A 155 11.24 6.50 24.77
CA ASP A 155 10.38 7.51 25.42
C ASP A 155 11.17 8.70 26.05
N ASP A 156 12.50 8.56 26.18
CA ASP A 156 13.41 9.53 26.79
C ASP A 156 14.02 10.54 25.81
N CYS A 157 13.63 10.55 24.53
CA CYS A 157 14.06 11.59 23.58
C CYS A 157 13.26 12.90 23.81
N PRO A 158 13.91 14.02 24.22
CA PRO A 158 13.25 15.23 24.71
C PRO A 158 12.46 16.04 23.67
#